data_AF-A0A954IV34-F1
#
_entry.id   AF-A0A954IV34-F1
#
_cell.length_a   1.000
_cell.length_b   1.000
_cell.length_c   1.000
_cell.angle_alpha   90.00
_cell.angle_beta   90.00
_cell.angle_gamma   90.00
#
_symmetry.space_group_name_H-M   'P 1'
#
loop_
_entity.id
_entity.type
_entity.pdbx_description
1 polymer ?
#
loop_
_entity_poly.entity_id
_entity_poly.type
_entity_poly.pdbx_seq_one_letter_code
_entity_poly.pdbx_strand_id
1 'polypeptide(L)' 'MAKPKSKELTYEQKEKRLEEILERLDRSETPMDELASDAREASQLIKSMRATLKSAQAEIAEVLDDLEDSAEEQP' A
#
# COMPACT_ATOMS: atom_id res chain seq x y z
N MET A 1 6.28 -29.91 3.52
CA MET A 1 6.61 -28.74 4.36
C MET A 1 6.61 -27.52 3.47
N ALA A 2 5.62 -26.63 3.59
CA ALA A 2 5.58 -25.40 2.79
C ALA A 2 6.49 -24.34 3.43
N LYS A 3 7.38 -23.73 2.64
CA LYS A 3 8.30 -22.67 3.07
C LYS A 3 7.50 -21.44 3.56
N PRO A 4 7.96 -20.72 4.61
CA PRO A 4 7.28 -19.51 5.05
C PRO A 4 7.40 -18.46 3.94
N LYS A 5 6.27 -18.06 3.34
CA LYS A 5 6.22 -16.87 2.49
C LYS A 5 6.68 -15.70 3.35
N SER A 6 7.72 -14.99 2.91
CA SER A 6 8.13 -13.71 3.48
C SER A 6 6.87 -12.90 3.77
N LYS A 7 6.64 -12.55 5.03
CA LYS A 7 5.44 -11.81 5.44
C LYS A 7 5.53 -10.40 4.84
N GLU A 8 5.06 -10.22 3.62
CA GLU A 8 4.76 -8.88 3.12
C GLU A 8 3.74 -8.25 4.05
N LEU A 9 4.02 -7.01 4.47
CA LEU A 9 3.12 -6.26 5.34
C LEU A 9 1.77 -6.07 4.65
N THR A 10 0.68 -6.19 5.41
CA THR A 10 -0.66 -5.80 4.94
C THR A 10 -0.73 -4.29 4.71
N TYR A 11 -1.79 -3.81 4.05
CA TYR A 11 -1.96 -2.38 3.81
C TYR A 11 -2.01 -1.59 5.13
N GLU A 12 -2.78 -2.08 6.10
CA GLU A 12 -2.96 -1.48 7.43
C GLU A 12 -1.66 -1.49 8.22
N GLN A 13 -0.86 -2.55 8.08
CA GLN A 13 0.46 -2.62 8.71
C GLN A 13 1.44 -1.62 8.08
N LYS A 14 1.37 -1.40 6.76
CA LYS A 14 2.17 -0.38 6.06
C LYS A 14 1.74 1.03 6.47
N GLU A 15 0.44 1.26 6.60
CA GLU A 15 -0.13 2.53 7.04
C GLU A 15 0.33 2.86 8.46
N LYS A 16 0.16 1.94 9.41
CA LYS A 16 0.64 2.13 10.78
C LYS A 16 2.15 2.38 10.84
N ARG A 17 2.93 1.66 10.02
CA ARG A 17 4.38 1.86 9.95
C ARG A 17 4.74 3.24 9.40
N LEU A 18 3.98 3.73 8.41
CA LEU A 18 4.16 5.06 7.86
C LEU A 18 3.84 6.15 8.90
N GLU A 19 2.78 5.98 9.70
CA GLU A 19 2.45 6.88 10.82
C GLU A 19 3.60 6.95 11.84
N GLU A 20 4.15 5.80 12.26
CA GLU A 20 5.31 5.75 13.16
C GLU A 20 6.53 6.50 12.62
N ILE A 21 6.78 6.39 11.31
CA ILE A 21 7.86 7.12 10.64
C ILE A 21 7.59 8.63 10.66
N LEU A 22 6.37 9.05 10.33
CA LEU A 22 5.99 10.46 10.34
C LEU A 22 6.12 11.07 11.73
N GLU A 23 5.68 10.37 12.78
CA GLU A 23 5.85 10.80 14.17
C GLU A 23 7.34 10.95 14.56
N ARG A 24 8.21 10.07 14.07
CA ARG A 24 9.66 10.18 14.32
C ARG A 24 10.29 11.34 13.56
N LEU A 25 9.85 11.59 12.33
CA LEU A 25 10.33 12.73 11.53
C LEU A 25 9.92 14.07 12.14
N ASP A 26 8.77 14.13 12.81
CA ASP A 26 8.28 15.34 13.48
C ASP A 26 9.07 15.64 14.78
N ARG A 27 9.76 14.65 15.35
CA ARG A 27 10.65 14.86 16.51
C ARG A 27 11.97 15.49 16.04
N SER A 28 12.21 16.71 16.50
CA SER A 28 13.36 17.54 16.15
C SER A 28 14.74 17.03 16.60
N GLU A 29 14.82 15.87 17.26
CA GLU A 29 16.06 15.28 17.77
C GLU A 29 16.55 14.07 16.96
N THR A 30 15.86 13.69 15.89
CA THR A 30 16.24 12.53 15.07
C THR A 30 17.56 12.79 14.33
N PRO A 31 18.60 11.95 14.50
CA PRO A 31 19.87 12.07 13.77
C PRO A 31 19.67 12.07 12.25
N MET A 32 20.50 12.82 11.52
CA MET A 32 20.35 12.98 10.06
C MET A 32 20.35 11.64 9.30
N ASP A 33 21.17 10.67 9.72
CA ASP A 33 21.23 9.35 9.10
C ASP A 33 19.94 8.54 9.31
N GLU A 34 19.31 8.66 10.48
CA GLU A 34 18.01 8.05 10.76
C GLU A 34 16.90 8.72 9.94
N LEU A 35 16.95 10.05 9.80
CA LEU A 35 16.01 10.81 8.98
C LEU A 35 16.03 10.36 7.52
N ALA A 36 17.23 10.13 6.96
CA ALA A 36 17.40 9.65 5.60
C ALA A 36 16.91 8.20 5.42
N SER A 37 17.14 7.34 6.42
CA SER A 37 16.63 5.97 6.44
C SER A 37 15.10 5.94 6.48
N ASP A 38 14.51 6.73 7.37
CA ASP A 38 13.08 6.87 7.57
C ASP A 38 12.37 7.38 6.32
N ALA A 39 12.93 8.43 5.69
CA ALA A 39 12.39 8.96 4.44
C ALA A 39 12.42 7.92 3.30
N ARG A 40 13.48 7.09 3.22
CA ARG A 40 13.55 5.99 2.24
C ARG A 40 12.52 4.91 2.52
N GLU A 41 12.36 4.51 3.78
CA GLU A 41 11.36 3.51 4.17
C GLU A 41 9.94 4.02 3.87
N ALA A 42 9.62 5.25 4.26
CA ALA A 42 8.35 5.89 3.95
C ALA A 42 8.07 5.93 2.44
N SER A 43 9.08 6.30 1.62
CA SER A 43 8.94 6.31 0.16
C SER A 43 8.61 4.92 -0.41
N GLN A 44 9.23 3.86 0.12
CA GLN A 44 8.96 2.49 -0.29
C GLN A 44 7.55 2.04 0.12
N LEU A 45 7.13 2.36 1.35
CA LEU A 45 5.79 2.07 1.85
C LEU A 45 4.72 2.74 0.99
N ILE A 46 4.84 4.05 0.76
CA ILE A 46 3.91 4.82 -0.09
C ILE A 46 3.83 4.23 -1.49
N LYS A 47 4.98 3.88 -2.09
CA LYS A 47 5.03 3.28 -3.43
C LYS A 47 4.30 1.94 -3.47
N SER A 48 4.47 1.11 -2.43
CA SER A 48 3.77 -0.17 -2.31
C SER A 48 2.27 0.02 -2.11
N MET A 49 1.86 0.91 -1.20
CA MET A 49 0.45 1.22 -0.93
C MET A 49 -0.25 1.75 -2.19
N ARG A 50 0.40 2.64 -2.95
CA ARG A 50 -0.12 3.12 -4.23
C ARG A 50 -0.33 2.00 -5.25
N ALA A 51 0.58 1.02 -5.29
CA ALA A 51 0.41 -0.15 -6.16
C ALA A 51 -0.80 -0.99 -5.75
N THR A 52 -0.99 -1.22 -4.44
CA THR A 52 -2.16 -1.92 -3.90
C THR A 52 -3.47 -1.20 -4.27
N LEU A 53 -3.55 0.11 -4.06
CA LEU A 53 -4.73 0.90 -4.42
C LEU A 53 -5.03 0.85 -5.91
N LYS A 54 -4.00 0.89 -6.76
CA LYS A 54 -4.16 0.79 -8.20
C LYS A 54 -4.68 -0.58 -8.63
N SER A 55 -4.22 -1.66 -8.00
CA SER A 55 -4.74 -3.02 -8.25
C SER A 55 -6.22 -3.10 -7.87
N ALA A 56 -6.56 -2.65 -6.66
CA ALA A 56 -7.94 -2.66 -6.17
C ALA A 56 -8.87 -1.85 -7.08
N GLN A 57 -8.42 -0.68 -7.56
CA GLN A 57 -9.18 0.13 -8.51
C GLN A 57 -9.41 -0.61 -9.84
N ALA A 58 -8.39 -1.30 -10.37
CA ALA A 58 -8.52 -2.07 -11.60
C ALA A 58 -9.50 -3.24 -11.45
N GLU A 59 -9.41 -3.98 -10.34
CA GLU A 59 -10.31 -5.09 -10.03
C GLU A 59 -11.77 -4.61 -9.90
N ILE A 60 -12.00 -3.46 -9.25
CA ILE A 60 -13.35 -2.88 -9.14
C ILE A 60 -13.87 -2.46 -10.53
N ALA A 61 -13.02 -1.88 -11.37
CA ALA A 61 -13.41 -1.47 -12.71
C ALA A 61 -13.77 -2.67 -13.59
N GLU A 62 -13.00 -3.75 -13.53
CA GLU A 62 -13.28 -5.01 -14.24
C GLU A 62 -14.61 -5.62 -13.80
N VAL A 63 -14.86 -5.69 -12.48
CA VAL A 63 -16.14 -6.19 -11.96
C VAL A 63 -17.32 -5.33 -12.41
N LEU A 64 -17.14 -4.02 -12.54
CA LEU A 64 -18.20 -3.13 -13.02
C LEU A 64 -18.48 -3.32 -14.52
N ASP A 65 -17.43 -3.44 -15.33
CA ASP A 65 -17.50 -3.70 -16.78
C ASP A 65 -18.24 -5.03 -17.05
N ASP A 66 -17.86 -6.10 -16.34
CA ASP A 66 -18.52 -7.41 -16.42
C ASP A 66 -20.03 -7.34 -16.09
N LEU A 67 -20.41 -6.48 -15.15
CA LEU A 67 -21.81 -6.29 -14.75
C LEU A 67 -22.61 -5.49 -15.78
N GLU A 68 -21.98 -4.50 -16.44
CA GLU A 68 -22.58 -3.72 -17.51
C GLU A 68 -22.79 -4.57 -18.77
N ASP A 69 -21.77 -5.35 -19.17
CA ASP A 69 -21.86 -6.29 -20.30
C ASP A 69 -22.95 -7.36 -20.09
N SER A 70 -23.07 -7.86 -18.86
CA SER A 70 -24.11 -8.84 -18.49
C SER A 70 -25.53 -8.25 -18.46
N ALA A 71 -25.68 -6.93 -18.36
CA ALA A 71 -26.96 -6.24 -18.33
C ALA A 71 -27.51 -5.92 -19.74
N GLU A 72 -26.63 -5.83 -20.75
CA GLU A 72 -27.00 -5.56 -22.14
C GLU A 72 -27.43 -6.82 -22.93
N GLU A 73 -27.17 -8.02 -22.40
CA GLU A 73 -27.55 -9.31 -23.05
C GLU A 73 -29.00 -9.80 -22.78
N GLN A 74 -29.90 -8.94 -22.27
CA GLN A 74 -31.33 -9.30 -22.14
C GLN A 74 -32.15 -8.80 -23.35
N PRO A 75 -32.83 -9.70 -24.10
CA PRO A 75 -33.64 -9.36 -25.28
C PRO A 75 -34.96 -8.65 -24.97
#